data_AF-A0A8J2L1B6-F1
#
_entry.id   AF-A0A8J2L1B6-F1
#
_cell.length_a   1.000
_cell.length_b   1.000
_cell.length_c   1.000
_cell.angle_alpha   90.00
_cell.angle_beta   90.00
_cell.angle_gamma   90.00
#
_symmetry.space_group_name_H-M   'P 1'
#
loop_
_entity.id
_entity.type
_entity.pdbx_description
1 polymer ?
#
loop_
_entity_poly.entity_id
_entity_poly.type
_entity_poly.pdbx_seq_one_letter_code
_entity_poly.pdbx_strand_id
1 'polypeptide(L)'
;MKARTGAKADNLMKLVIFGCKFFRIAPEEMCQGLVTRFGPVLLYIVQERKQISGDMFCGMILQSIGCSAKTSDVNWDVVNYQYREEEEMARTLKKRSSERQIPVKGPSMKILHITDIHVDPEYKTGANAVCD
;
A
#
# COMPACT_ATOMS: atom_id res chain seq x y z
N MET A 1 -1.49 25.07 -18.00
CA MET A 1 -1.19 24.62 -16.62
C MET A 1 -2.16 25.29 -15.64
N LYS A 2 -3.30 24.66 -15.29
CA LYS A 2 -4.35 25.30 -14.45
C LYS A 2 -5.01 24.35 -13.42
N ALA A 3 -4.40 23.22 -13.09
CA ALA A 3 -4.94 22.31 -12.06
C ALA A 3 -4.47 22.62 -10.62
N ARG A 4 -3.45 23.49 -10.43
CA ARG A 4 -2.79 23.66 -9.12
C ARG A 4 -3.10 24.94 -8.35
N THR A 5 -3.94 25.81 -8.92
CA THR A 5 -4.28 27.12 -8.35
C THR A 5 -5.79 27.39 -8.31
N GLY A 6 -6.64 26.39 -8.58
CA GLY A 6 -8.06 26.62 -8.90
C GLY A 6 -9.07 26.53 -7.75
N ALA A 7 -8.87 25.65 -6.77
CA ALA A 7 -9.86 25.40 -5.72
C ALA A 7 -9.25 25.56 -4.32
N LYS A 8 -9.97 26.26 -3.42
CA LYS A 8 -9.65 26.28 -1.99
C LYS A 8 -9.73 24.85 -1.44
N ALA A 9 -8.78 24.48 -0.57
CA ALA A 9 -8.72 23.14 0.02
C ALA A 9 -10.07 22.72 0.63
N ASP A 10 -10.73 23.62 1.36
CA ASP A 10 -12.04 23.35 1.98
C ASP A 10 -13.13 23.03 0.95
N ASN A 11 -13.12 23.69 -0.20
CA ASN A 11 -14.09 23.43 -1.27
C ASN A 11 -13.84 22.05 -1.89
N LEU A 12 -12.57 21.66 -2.02
CA LEU A 12 -12.20 20.33 -2.48
C LEU A 12 -12.63 19.26 -1.48
N MET A 13 -12.38 19.45 -0.17
CA MET A 13 -12.82 18.48 0.85
C MET A 13 -14.34 18.32 0.85
N LYS A 14 -15.09 19.43 0.77
CA LYS A 14 -16.55 19.39 0.65
C LYS A 14 -17.02 18.64 -0.60
N LEU A 15 -16.34 18.85 -1.73
CA LEU A 15 -16.64 18.16 -2.98
C LEU A 15 -16.38 16.64 -2.87
N VAL A 16 -15.29 16.24 -2.23
CA VAL A 16 -14.97 14.82 -2.02
C VAL A 16 -15.96 14.16 -1.06
N ILE A 17 -16.33 14.84 0.04
CA ILE A 17 -17.37 14.35 0.95
C ILE A 17 -18.69 14.20 0.20
N PHE A 18 -19.08 15.21 -0.59
CA PHE A 18 -20.28 15.13 -1.42
C PHE A 18 -20.23 13.94 -2.38
N GLY A 19 -19.12 13.74 -3.10
CA GLY A 19 -18.94 12.61 -4.01
C GLY A 19 -19.06 11.27 -3.29
N CYS A 20 -18.39 11.13 -2.14
CA CYS A 20 -18.44 9.92 -1.32
C CYS A 20 -19.88 9.54 -0.93
N LYS A 21 -20.67 10.52 -0.50
CA LYS A 21 -22.10 10.33 -0.18
C LYS A 21 -22.95 10.05 -1.41
N PHE A 22 -22.77 10.84 -2.46
CA PHE A 22 -23.57 10.77 -3.69
C PHE A 22 -23.44 9.41 -4.37
N PHE A 23 -22.21 8.88 -4.43
CA PHE A 23 -21.94 7.55 -4.98
C PHE A 23 -22.11 6.41 -3.98
N ARG A 24 -22.53 6.71 -2.74
CA ARG A 24 -22.72 5.73 -1.65
C ARG A 24 -21.48 4.84 -1.42
N ILE A 25 -20.31 5.46 -1.38
CA ILE A 25 -19.03 4.76 -1.17
C ILE A 25 -18.91 4.26 0.27
N ALA A 26 -19.39 5.06 1.23
CA ALA A 26 -19.37 4.75 2.66
C ALA A 26 -20.50 5.52 3.39
N PRO A 27 -20.83 5.16 4.64
CA PRO A 27 -21.71 5.96 5.49
C PRO A 27 -21.24 7.42 5.63
N GLU A 28 -22.17 8.33 5.91
CA GLU A 28 -21.90 9.77 5.95
C GLU A 28 -20.78 10.13 6.94
N GLU A 29 -20.84 9.55 8.14
CA GLU A 29 -19.88 9.78 9.22
C GLU A 29 -18.49 9.30 8.80
N MET A 30 -18.43 8.17 8.10
CA MET A 30 -17.17 7.62 7.57
C MET A 30 -16.61 8.51 6.46
N CYS A 31 -17.43 8.98 5.51
CA CYS A 31 -16.99 9.93 4.47
C CYS A 31 -16.40 11.20 5.10
N GLN A 32 -17.03 11.76 6.13
CA GLN A 32 -16.51 12.93 6.84
C GLN A 32 -15.19 12.62 7.56
N GLY A 33 -15.13 11.51 8.29
CA GLY A 33 -13.94 11.11 9.05
C GLY A 33 -12.74 10.84 8.15
N LEU A 34 -12.95 10.10 7.05
CA LEU A 34 -11.90 9.78 6.08
C LEU A 34 -11.33 11.04 5.42
N VAL A 35 -12.20 11.92 4.91
CA VAL A 35 -11.74 13.14 4.22
C VAL A 35 -11.07 14.12 5.20
N THR A 36 -11.60 14.25 6.41
CA THR A 36 -11.00 15.12 7.43
C THR A 36 -9.61 14.63 7.84
N ARG A 37 -9.43 13.31 7.98
CA ARG A 37 -8.16 12.72 8.42
C ARG A 37 -7.10 12.61 7.33
N PHE A 38 -7.50 12.17 6.13
CA PHE A 38 -6.56 11.85 5.05
C PHE A 38 -6.51 12.90 3.94
N GLY A 39 -7.56 13.70 3.79
CA GLY A 39 -7.66 14.73 2.75
C GLY A 39 -6.45 15.66 2.68
N PRO A 40 -5.95 16.23 3.80
CA PRO A 40 -4.78 17.12 3.77
C PRO A 40 -3.51 16.45 3.21
N VAL A 41 -3.25 15.20 3.56
CA VAL A 41 -2.08 14.44 3.08
C VAL A 41 -2.21 14.13 1.59
N LEU A 42 -3.40 13.71 1.14
CA LEU A 42 -3.66 13.45 -0.28
C LEU A 42 -3.54 14.73 -1.11
N LEU A 43 -4.04 15.86 -0.61
CA LEU A 43 -3.90 17.16 -1.25
C LEU A 43 -2.43 17.55 -1.40
N TYR A 44 -1.64 17.40 -0.34
CA TYR A 44 -0.21 17.64 -0.37
C TYR A 44 0.50 16.80 -1.44
N ILE A 45 0.21 15.49 -1.49
CA ILE A 45 0.78 14.58 -2.50
C ILE A 45 0.49 15.07 -3.92
N VAL A 46 -0.76 15.45 -4.21
CA VAL A 46 -1.17 15.94 -5.54
C VAL A 46 -0.52 17.28 -5.88
N GLN A 47 -0.32 18.15 -4.90
CA GLN A 47 0.33 19.46 -5.08
C GLN A 47 1.83 19.32 -5.34
N GLU A 48 2.52 18.48 -4.58
CA GLU A 48 3.99 18.36 -4.65
C GLU A 48 4.47 17.42 -5.75
N ARG A 49 3.78 16.30 -5.99
CA ARG A 49 4.18 15.34 -7.03
C ARG A 49 3.77 15.84 -8.41
N LYS A 50 4.65 16.59 -9.08
CA LYS A 50 4.42 17.21 -10.40
C LYS A 50 4.03 16.23 -11.51
N GLN A 51 4.47 14.98 -11.39
CA GLN A 51 4.18 13.89 -12.33
C GLN A 51 2.93 13.06 -12.01
N ILE A 52 2.15 13.37 -10.97
CA ILE A 52 0.86 12.69 -10.76
C ILE A 52 -0.17 13.24 -11.75
N SER A 53 -0.48 12.42 -12.74
CA SER A 53 -1.61 12.61 -13.64
C SER A 53 -2.91 12.05 -13.02
N GLY A 54 -4.06 12.44 -13.57
CA GLY A 54 -5.36 11.92 -13.12
C GLY A 54 -5.48 10.40 -13.30
N ASP A 55 -4.94 9.85 -14.39
CA ASP A 55 -4.94 8.40 -14.65
C ASP A 55 -4.06 7.64 -13.65
N MET A 56 -2.89 8.18 -13.28
CA MET A 56 -2.04 7.59 -12.26
C MET A 56 -2.73 7.61 -10.88
N PHE A 57 -3.33 8.75 -10.51
CA PHE A 57 -4.03 8.90 -9.24
C PHE A 57 -5.23 7.95 -9.13
N CYS A 58 -6.11 7.93 -10.14
CA CYS A 58 -7.25 7.03 -10.17
C CYS A 58 -6.82 5.56 -10.23
N GLY A 59 -5.77 5.24 -10.98
CA GLY A 59 -5.20 3.89 -11.04
C GLY A 59 -4.71 3.38 -9.69
N MET A 60 -4.09 4.23 -8.87
CA MET A 60 -3.63 3.85 -7.52
C MET A 60 -4.78 3.71 -6.52
N ILE A 61 -5.71 4.67 -6.49
CA ILE A 61 -6.79 4.68 -5.49
C ILE A 61 -7.88 3.65 -5.80
N LEU A 62 -8.15 3.40 -7.08
CA LEU A 62 -9.21 2.50 -7.55
C LEU A 62 -8.67 1.13 -7.99
N GLN A 63 -7.50 0.74 -7.48
CA GLN A 63 -6.87 -0.54 -7.84
C GLN A 63 -7.75 -1.74 -7.48
N SER A 64 -8.50 -1.66 -6.38
CA SER A 64 -9.39 -2.72 -5.92
C SER A 64 -10.55 -3.03 -6.88
N ILE A 65 -10.92 -2.07 -7.73
CA ILE A 65 -11.97 -2.22 -8.74
C ILE A 65 -11.39 -2.40 -10.16
N GLY A 66 -10.10 -2.74 -10.27
CA GLY A 66 -9.45 -3.12 -11.52
C GLY A 66 -8.86 -1.97 -12.33
N CYS A 67 -8.76 -0.76 -11.77
CA CYS A 67 -8.02 0.32 -12.42
C CYS A 67 -6.51 0.08 -12.26
N SER A 68 -5.71 0.41 -13.28
CA SER A 68 -4.25 0.33 -13.23
C SER A 68 -3.63 1.66 -13.67
N ALA A 69 -2.61 2.10 -12.95
CA ALA A 69 -1.82 3.25 -13.34
C ALA A 69 -0.87 2.82 -14.46
N LYS A 70 -0.99 3.45 -15.64
CA LYS A 70 -0.03 3.25 -16.74
C LYS A 70 1.13 4.22 -16.54
N THR A 71 2.19 3.81 -15.86
CA THR A 71 3.34 4.70 -15.64
C THR A 71 4.65 4.06 -16.08
N SER A 72 5.51 4.86 -16.72
CA SER A 72 6.91 4.52 -17.04
C SER A 72 7.83 4.65 -15.83
N ASP A 73 7.40 5.38 -14.81
CA ASP A 73 8.22 5.87 -13.69
C ASP A 73 8.36 4.87 -12.53
N VAL A 74 7.71 3.70 -12.62
CA VAL A 74 7.83 2.60 -11.64
C VAL A 74 8.77 1.49 -12.09
N ASN A 75 9.38 1.60 -13.27
CA ASN A 75 10.46 0.70 -13.67
C ASN A 75 11.76 1.17 -13.04
N TRP A 76 12.10 0.62 -11.88
CA TRP A 76 13.36 0.84 -11.21
C TRP A 76 14.03 -0.50 -10.94
N ASP A 77 15.34 -0.55 -11.16
CA ASP A 77 16.16 -1.72 -10.89
C ASP A 77 16.91 -1.54 -9.56
N VAL A 78 16.92 -2.59 -8.75
CA VAL A 78 17.88 -2.68 -7.64
C VAL A 78 19.23 -2.98 -8.28
N VAL A 79 20.14 -2.00 -8.29
CA VAL A 79 21.52 -2.26 -8.70
C VAL A 79 22.14 -3.18 -7.65
N ASN A 80 22.41 -4.41 -8.03
CA ASN A 80 23.17 -5.32 -7.20
C ASN A 80 24.62 -4.84 -7.20
N TYR A 81 25.04 -4.18 -6.12
CA TYR A 81 26.45 -3.95 -5.85
C TYR A 81 27.09 -5.31 -5.52
N GLN A 82 27.40 -6.08 -6.56
CA GLN A 82 28.25 -7.26 -6.41
C GLN A 82 29.61 -6.77 -5.93
N TYR A 83 29.89 -6.97 -4.65
CA TYR A 83 31.25 -6.94 -4.16
C TYR A 83 32.03 -7.98 -4.96
N ARG A 84 33.04 -7.52 -5.72
CA ARG A 84 33.83 -8.32 -6.66
C ARG A 84 34.70 -9.32 -5.90
N GLU A 85 34.11 -10.46 -5.56
CA GLU A 85 34.82 -11.73 -5.34
C GLU A 85 34.06 -12.86 -6.03
N GLU A 86 33.78 -12.67 -7.32
CA GLU A 86 33.17 -13.71 -8.17
C GLU A 86 34.03 -14.99 -8.22
N GLU A 87 35.33 -14.91 -7.93
CA GLU A 87 36.22 -16.08 -7.80
C GLU A 87 36.13 -16.83 -6.45
N GLU A 88 35.58 -16.24 -5.38
CA GLU A 88 35.28 -16.97 -4.14
C GLU A 88 33.84 -17.50 -4.11
N MET A 89 32.87 -16.74 -4.64
CA MET A 89 31.45 -17.16 -4.62
C MET A 89 31.16 -18.32 -5.59
N ALA A 90 31.93 -18.45 -6.69
CA ALA A 90 31.85 -19.61 -7.58
C ALA A 90 32.26 -20.93 -6.88
N ARG A 91 33.05 -20.87 -5.79
CA ARG A 91 33.41 -22.06 -4.99
C ARG A 91 32.32 -22.44 -3.99
N THR A 92 31.42 -21.51 -3.65
CA THR A 92 30.29 -21.74 -2.73
C THR A 92 29.03 -22.20 -3.44
N LEU A 93 28.93 -22.03 -4.76
CA LEU A 93 27.94 -22.71 -5.62
C LEU A 93 28.35 -24.16 -5.90
N LYS A 94 28.82 -24.88 -4.87
CA LYS A 94 28.70 -26.34 -4.87
C LYS A 94 27.20 -26.61 -4.93
N LYS A 95 26.76 -26.99 -6.14
CA LYS A 95 25.48 -27.62 -6.49
C LYS A 95 24.81 -28.11 -5.21
N ARG A 96 23.80 -27.37 -4.71
CA ARG A 96 22.89 -27.88 -3.67
C ARG A 96 22.20 -29.09 -4.29
N SER A 97 22.87 -30.24 -4.21
CA SER A 97 22.36 -31.51 -4.67
C SER A 97 21.06 -31.79 -3.91
N SER A 98 20.02 -32.11 -4.67
CA SER A 98 18.87 -32.96 -4.34
C SER A 98 18.68 -33.24 -2.85
N GLU A 99 17.51 -32.84 -2.31
CA GLU A 99 17.06 -33.22 -0.97
C GLU A 99 18.13 -32.99 0.11
N ARG A 100 18.17 -31.79 0.71
CA ARG A 100 18.84 -31.68 2.02
C ARG A 100 18.11 -32.63 2.96
N GLN A 101 18.64 -33.84 3.15
CA GLN A 101 18.27 -34.67 4.27
C GLN A 101 18.50 -33.81 5.50
N ILE A 102 17.40 -33.36 6.11
CA ILE A 102 17.44 -32.68 7.40
C ILE A 102 18.28 -33.62 8.29
N PRO A 103 19.42 -33.18 8.85
CA PRO A 103 20.18 -34.03 9.73
C PRO A 103 19.24 -34.44 10.86
N VAL A 104 18.82 -35.71 10.88
CA VAL A 104 17.82 -36.24 11.81
C VAL A 104 18.32 -36.14 13.28
N LYS A 105 19.60 -35.74 13.48
CA LYS A 105 20.29 -35.60 14.76
C LYS A 105 20.98 -34.23 14.95
N GLY A 106 20.29 -33.13 14.65
CA GLY A 106 20.73 -31.77 15.02
C GLY A 106 19.71 -31.09 15.94
N PRO A 107 20.11 -30.15 16.82
CA PRO A 107 19.15 -29.39 17.62
C PRO A 107 18.18 -28.61 16.71
N SER A 108 16.89 -28.87 16.85
CA SER A 108 15.85 -28.15 16.11
C SER A 108 15.53 -26.82 16.79
N MET A 109 15.50 -25.73 16.02
CA MET A 109 14.98 -24.45 16.47
C MET A 109 13.49 -24.35 16.14
N LYS A 110 12.66 -24.01 17.13
CA LYS A 110 11.25 -23.68 16.92
C LYS A 110 11.14 -22.16 16.85
N ILE A 111 10.53 -21.65 15.77
CA ILE A 111 10.31 -20.22 15.58
C ILE A 111 8.80 -19.98 15.56
N LEU A 112 8.32 -19.13 16.48
CA LEU A 112 6.96 -18.63 16.46
C LEU A 112 6.93 -17.36 15.61
N HIS A 113 6.08 -17.33 14.59
CA HIS A 113 5.85 -16.16 13.75
C HIS A 113 4.34 -15.86 13.74
N ILE A 114 3.97 -14.75 14.37
CA ILE A 114 2.59 -14.25 14.41
C ILE A 114 2.59 -12.89 13.72
N THR A 115 1.62 -12.67 12.82
CA THR A 115 1.41 -11.42 12.09
C THR A 115 -0.08 -11.07 12.09
N ASP A 116 -0.40 -9.82 11.76
CA ASP A 116 -1.77 -9.34 11.51
C ASP A 116 -2.74 -9.51 12.69
N ILE A 117 -2.26 -9.28 13.92
CA ILE A 117 -3.06 -9.45 15.15
C ILE A 117 -4.30 -8.53 15.17
N HIS A 118 -4.23 -7.35 14.51
CA HIS A 118 -5.33 -6.38 14.36
C HIS A 118 -6.27 -6.28 15.58
N VAL A 119 -5.69 -5.93 16.74
CA VAL A 119 -6.47 -5.73 17.97
C VAL A 119 -7.38 -4.50 17.80
N ASP A 120 -8.67 -4.69 18.00
CA ASP A 120 -9.68 -3.62 18.03
C ASP A 120 -9.98 -3.24 19.50
N PRO A 121 -9.54 -2.06 19.97
CA PRO A 121 -9.81 -1.59 21.33
C PRO A 121 -11.30 -1.37 21.62
N GLU A 122 -12.11 -1.19 20.57
CA GLU A 122 -13.54 -0.91 20.66
C GLU A 122 -14.39 -2.17 20.39
N TYR A 123 -13.77 -3.36 20.30
CA TYR A 123 -14.48 -4.61 20.06
C TYR A 123 -15.55 -4.85 21.13
N LYS A 124 -16.78 -5.10 20.68
CA LYS A 124 -17.93 -5.29 21.56
C LYS A 124 -18.66 -6.59 21.25
N THR A 125 -18.67 -7.50 22.22
CA THR A 125 -19.41 -8.77 22.12
C THR A 125 -20.90 -8.50 21.86
N GLY A 126 -21.47 -9.23 20.89
CA GLY A 126 -22.87 -9.10 20.50
C GLY A 126 -23.19 -7.87 19.65
N ALA A 127 -22.20 -7.04 19.30
CA ALA A 127 -22.37 -6.00 18.28
C ALA A 127 -22.63 -6.63 16.91
N ASN A 128 -23.25 -5.84 16.02
CA ASN A 128 -23.56 -6.30 14.67
C ASN A 128 -22.27 -6.59 13.89
N ALA A 129 -22.10 -7.84 13.45
CA ALA A 129 -20.94 -8.27 12.66
C ALA A 129 -21.04 -7.87 11.17
N VAL A 130 -22.23 -7.49 10.70
CA VAL A 130 -22.49 -7.06 9.32
C VAL A 130 -23.04 -5.64 9.36
N CYS A 131 -22.15 -4.67 9.57
CA CYS A 131 -22.48 -3.25 9.54
C CYS A 131 -22.44 -2.68 8.11
N ASP A 132 -23.13 -1.56 7.91
CA ASP A 132 -23.19 -0.79 6.67
C ASP A 132 -21.98 0.17 6.51
#